data_AF-T1X6V9-F1
#
_entry.id   AF-T1X6V9-F1
#
_cell.length_a   1.000
_cell.length_b   1.000
_cell.length_c   1.000
_cell.angle_alpha   90.00
_cell.angle_beta   90.00
_cell.angle_gamma   90.00
#
_symmetry.space_group_name_H-M   'P 1'
#
loop_
_entity.id
_entity.type
_entity.pdbx_description
1 polymer ?
#
loop_
_entity_poly.entity_id
_entity_poly.type
_entity_poly.pdbx_seq_one_letter_code
_entity_poly.pdbx_strand_id
1 'polypeptide(L)'
;MSGMLDGSAIKTFTDHLGKGTVRTVVFEDSFGGTAEAAGAYANAIRASGVDTEIRGQCMAACAYAFLAGKAHRFGYGLQVNGVLLPVAARPTAAELAVRWRGEEAHKTLAEFTPIAAAAPIRATETRPSGTARDNWQPEHGVLFTASPTLFGRIYNAFYCDGSQGRDFSKCERLPDADPFKLGVLTP
;
A
#
# COMPACT_ATOMS: atom_id res chain seq x y z
N MET A 1 4.07 -6.34 -13.24
CA MET A 1 3.43 -5.01 -13.26
C MET A 1 4.51 -3.99 -13.01
N SER A 2 4.70 -3.03 -13.89
CA SER A 2 5.77 -2.03 -13.78
C SER A 2 5.27 -0.66 -14.19
N GLY A 3 5.93 0.40 -13.71
CA GLY A 3 5.52 1.78 -14.02
C GLY A 3 4.24 2.20 -13.28
N MET A 4 3.42 3.04 -13.92
CA MET A 4 2.27 3.65 -13.26
C MET A 4 1.06 2.72 -13.18
N LEU A 5 0.46 2.58 -12.00
CA LEU A 5 -0.79 1.84 -11.77
C LEU A 5 -2.00 2.78 -11.84
N ASP A 6 -2.23 3.37 -13.00
CA ASP A 6 -3.31 4.33 -13.26
C ASP A 6 -4.67 3.69 -13.57
N GLY A 7 -4.74 2.36 -13.60
CA GLY A 7 -5.96 1.59 -13.89
C GLY A 7 -6.21 1.32 -15.37
N SER A 8 -5.44 1.91 -16.30
CA SER A 8 -5.60 1.68 -17.75
C SER A 8 -5.48 0.21 -18.16
N ALA A 9 -4.61 -0.55 -17.48
CA ALA A 9 -4.37 -1.96 -17.74
C ALA A 9 -5.25 -2.92 -16.92
N ILE A 10 -6.22 -2.43 -16.13
CA ILE A 10 -6.95 -3.27 -15.16
C ILE A 10 -7.73 -4.40 -15.84
N LYS A 11 -8.35 -4.13 -17.00
CA LYS A 11 -9.11 -5.14 -17.73
C LYS A 11 -8.20 -6.29 -18.17
N THR A 12 -7.10 -5.96 -18.84
CA THR A 12 -6.12 -6.95 -19.30
C THR A 12 -5.52 -7.71 -18.13
N PHE A 13 -5.25 -7.04 -17.02
CA PHE A 13 -4.76 -7.67 -15.80
C PHE A 13 -5.74 -8.71 -15.25
N THR A 14 -7.02 -8.36 -15.09
CA THR A 14 -8.07 -9.27 -14.64
C THR A 14 -8.27 -10.44 -15.61
N ASP A 15 -8.25 -10.17 -16.92
CA ASP A 15 -8.34 -11.21 -17.95
C ASP A 15 -7.17 -12.22 -17.86
N HIS A 16 -5.97 -11.77 -17.46
CA HIS A 16 -4.83 -12.67 -17.24
C HIS A 16 -4.95 -13.48 -15.96
N LEU A 17 -5.38 -12.86 -14.85
CA LEU A 17 -5.60 -13.57 -13.60
C LEU A 17 -6.71 -14.62 -13.73
N GLY A 18 -7.78 -14.29 -14.44
CA GLY A 18 -8.92 -15.19 -14.68
C GLY A 18 -8.58 -16.47 -15.45
N LYS A 19 -7.41 -16.53 -16.10
CA LYS A 19 -6.90 -17.78 -16.72
C LYS A 19 -6.48 -18.82 -15.68
N GLY A 20 -6.29 -18.43 -14.41
CA GLY A 20 -5.93 -19.33 -13.31
C GLY A 20 -4.50 -19.88 -13.37
N THR A 21 -3.66 -19.41 -14.29
CA THR A 21 -2.27 -19.87 -14.44
C THR A 21 -1.27 -18.99 -13.68
N VAL A 22 -1.69 -17.79 -13.27
CA VAL A 22 -0.85 -16.86 -12.50
C VAL A 22 -0.85 -17.29 -11.04
N ARG A 23 0.35 -17.52 -10.49
CA ARG A 23 0.53 -17.80 -9.06
C ARG A 23 0.97 -16.58 -8.26
N THR A 24 1.75 -15.71 -8.88
CA THR A 24 2.34 -14.55 -8.22
C THR A 24 2.28 -13.35 -9.14
N VAL A 25 1.79 -12.22 -8.63
CA VAL A 25 1.85 -10.91 -9.28
C VAL A 25 3.10 -10.21 -8.77
N VAL A 26 4.05 -9.97 -9.67
CA VAL A 26 5.27 -9.22 -9.37
C VAL A 26 5.06 -7.75 -9.70
N PHE A 27 5.28 -6.86 -8.73
CA PHE A 27 5.38 -5.42 -8.91
C PHE A 27 6.85 -5.03 -8.99
N GLU A 28 7.27 -4.51 -10.14
CA GLU A 28 8.65 -4.12 -10.43
C GLU A 28 8.70 -2.62 -10.68
N ASP A 29 9.32 -1.87 -9.77
CA ASP A 29 9.44 -0.40 -9.84
C ASP A 29 8.13 0.27 -10.27
N SER A 30 7.13 0.08 -9.42
CA SER A 30 5.73 0.38 -9.68
C SER A 30 5.30 1.56 -8.82
N PHE A 31 4.90 2.66 -9.46
CA PHE A 31 4.78 3.97 -8.82
C PHE A 31 3.41 4.62 -9.07
N GLY A 32 2.95 5.45 -8.14
CA GLY A 32 1.78 6.31 -8.37
C GLY A 32 0.47 5.52 -8.53
N GLY A 33 -0.47 6.10 -9.26
CA GLY A 33 -1.85 5.62 -9.34
C GLY A 33 -2.76 6.24 -8.29
N THR A 34 -4.06 6.12 -8.51
CA THR A 34 -5.11 6.65 -7.62
C THR A 34 -5.56 5.60 -6.61
N ALA A 35 -6.29 6.02 -5.58
CA ALA A 35 -6.91 5.11 -4.62
C ALA A 35 -7.89 4.14 -5.30
N GLU A 36 -8.63 4.60 -6.32
CA GLU A 36 -9.55 3.78 -7.09
C GLU A 36 -8.82 2.70 -7.89
N ALA A 37 -7.71 3.05 -8.55
CA ALA A 37 -6.89 2.08 -9.25
C ALA A 37 -6.33 1.03 -8.28
N ALA A 38 -5.85 1.48 -7.10
CA ALA A 38 -5.37 0.61 -6.05
C ALA A 38 -6.44 -0.40 -5.62
N GLY A 39 -7.67 0.07 -5.40
CA GLY A 39 -8.82 -0.77 -5.04
C GLY A 39 -9.18 -1.77 -6.12
N ALA A 40 -9.18 -1.35 -7.39
CA ALA A 40 -9.49 -2.23 -8.51
C ALA A 40 -8.46 -3.37 -8.65
N TYR A 41 -7.16 -3.07 -8.60
CA TYR A 41 -6.11 -4.09 -8.63
C TYR A 41 -6.16 -5.00 -7.40
N ALA A 42 -6.34 -4.43 -6.20
CA ALA A 42 -6.47 -5.19 -4.96
C ALA A 42 -7.63 -6.19 -5.01
N ASN A 43 -8.79 -5.77 -5.53
CA ASN A 43 -9.96 -6.65 -5.65
C ASN A 43 -9.71 -7.80 -6.63
N ALA A 44 -9.09 -7.53 -7.78
CA ALA A 44 -8.76 -8.56 -8.77
C ALA A 44 -7.75 -9.59 -8.21
N ILE A 45 -6.73 -9.13 -7.48
CA ILE A 45 -5.72 -9.99 -6.84
C ILE A 45 -6.37 -10.88 -5.77
N ARG A 46 -7.16 -10.29 -4.88
CA ARG A 46 -7.86 -11.03 -3.81
C ARG A 46 -8.82 -12.07 -4.39
N ALA A 47 -9.61 -11.71 -5.39
CA ALA A 47 -10.55 -12.62 -6.06
C ALA A 47 -9.84 -13.82 -6.71
N SER A 48 -8.59 -13.62 -7.14
CA SER A 48 -7.79 -14.65 -7.80
C SER A 48 -6.95 -15.48 -6.83
N GLY A 49 -6.78 -15.04 -5.58
CA GLY A 49 -6.05 -15.76 -4.53
C GLY A 49 -4.56 -15.95 -4.81
N VAL A 50 -3.97 -15.07 -5.61
CA VAL A 50 -2.55 -15.11 -5.98
C VAL A 50 -1.66 -14.48 -4.91
N ASP A 51 -0.38 -14.86 -4.90
CA ASP A 51 0.64 -14.19 -4.10
C ASP A 51 1.07 -12.88 -4.77
N THR A 52 1.67 -11.98 -4.01
CA THR A 52 2.26 -10.74 -4.51
C THR A 52 3.73 -10.62 -4.10
N GLU A 53 4.53 -10.06 -5.00
CA GLU A 53 5.96 -9.87 -4.78
C GLU A 53 6.39 -8.49 -5.26
N ILE A 54 7.23 -7.79 -4.49
CA ILE A 54 7.83 -6.52 -4.92
C ILE A 54 9.30 -6.73 -5.28
N ARG A 55 9.71 -6.19 -6.42
CA ARG A 55 11.11 -6.04 -6.84
C ARG A 55 11.40 -4.57 -7.08
N GLY A 56 12.36 -4.02 -6.35
CA GLY A 56 12.58 -2.58 -6.34
C GLY A 56 11.52 -1.87 -5.52
N GLN A 57 10.90 -0.82 -6.06
CA GLN A 57 10.03 0.06 -5.30
C GLN A 57 8.54 -0.11 -5.66
N CYS A 58 7.67 -0.01 -4.67
CA CYS A 58 6.22 -0.11 -4.82
C CYS A 58 5.53 1.00 -4.02
N MET A 59 4.98 1.99 -4.71
CA MET A 59 4.46 3.20 -4.07
C MET A 59 3.03 3.50 -4.50
N ALA A 60 2.28 4.18 -3.63
CA ALA A 60 0.90 4.59 -3.86
C ALA A 60 -0.02 3.40 -4.18
N ALA A 61 -0.62 3.33 -5.37
CA ALA A 61 -1.61 2.31 -5.70
C ALA A 61 -1.01 0.89 -5.67
N CYS A 62 0.27 0.79 -6.01
CA CYS A 62 1.01 -0.46 -5.93
C CYS A 62 0.97 -1.07 -4.53
N ALA A 63 1.15 -0.26 -3.49
CA ALA A 63 1.32 -0.75 -2.13
C ALA A 63 0.05 -1.47 -1.64
N TYR A 64 -1.13 -0.93 -1.94
CA TYR A 64 -2.40 -1.57 -1.59
C TYR A 64 -2.76 -2.75 -2.50
N ALA A 65 -2.39 -2.71 -3.78
CA ALA A 65 -2.50 -3.88 -4.66
C ALA A 65 -1.62 -5.03 -4.16
N PHE A 66 -0.41 -4.73 -3.70
CA PHE A 66 0.52 -5.68 -3.08
C PHE A 66 -0.07 -6.33 -1.83
N LEU A 67 -0.64 -5.56 -0.90
CA LEU A 67 -1.25 -6.09 0.32
C LEU A 67 -2.46 -7.02 0.06
N ALA A 68 -3.05 -7.00 -1.13
CA ALA A 68 -4.18 -7.86 -1.47
C ALA A 68 -3.79 -9.31 -1.81
N GLY A 69 -2.49 -9.59 -1.94
CA GLY A 69 -1.99 -10.95 -2.17
C GLY A 69 -2.32 -11.88 -1.01
N LYS A 70 -2.52 -13.16 -1.31
CA LYS A 70 -2.70 -14.21 -0.28
C LYS A 70 -1.47 -14.31 0.63
N ALA A 71 -0.30 -14.27 0.01
CA ALA A 71 0.98 -14.01 0.67
C ALA A 71 1.68 -12.87 -0.08
N HIS A 72 2.37 -12.02 0.66
CA HIS A 72 3.00 -10.81 0.14
C HIS A 72 4.44 -10.73 0.65
N ARG A 73 5.39 -10.67 -0.28
CA ARG A 73 6.83 -10.72 0.04
C ARG A 73 7.67 -9.72 -0.76
N PHE A 74 8.85 -9.42 -0.25
CA PHE A 74 9.91 -8.80 -1.06
C PHE A 74 10.64 -9.87 -1.87
N GLY A 75 10.90 -9.56 -3.14
CA GLY A 75 11.61 -10.43 -4.06
C GLY A 75 13.09 -10.59 -3.70
N TYR A 76 13.67 -11.70 -4.14
CA TYR A 76 15.09 -11.99 -3.95
C TYR A 76 15.98 -11.13 -4.85
N GLY A 77 17.27 -11.02 -4.51
CA GLY A 77 18.27 -10.23 -5.25
C GLY A 77 19.04 -9.24 -4.38
N LEU A 78 19.95 -8.51 -5.03
CA LEU A 78 20.87 -7.54 -4.42
C LEU A 78 20.31 -6.10 -4.43
N GLN A 79 19.11 -5.90 -4.97
CA GLN A 79 18.42 -4.62 -4.91
C GLN A 79 17.76 -4.38 -3.55
N VAL A 80 17.65 -3.11 -3.19
CA VAL A 80 16.80 -2.66 -2.07
C VAL A 80 15.35 -2.71 -2.54
N ASN A 81 14.51 -3.43 -1.80
CA ASN A 81 13.07 -3.41 -2.03
C ASN A 81 12.41 -2.42 -1.07
N GLY A 82 11.35 -1.75 -1.53
CA GLY A 82 10.61 -0.80 -0.73
C GLY A 82 9.12 -0.79 -1.04
N VAL A 83 8.28 -0.63 -0.02
CA VAL A 83 6.85 -0.36 -0.16
C VAL A 83 6.44 0.84 0.69
N LEU A 84 5.90 1.88 0.05
CA LEU A 84 5.35 3.05 0.73
C LEU A 84 3.83 2.91 0.77
N LEU A 85 3.28 2.67 1.96
CA LEU A 85 1.84 2.56 2.20
C LEU A 85 1.27 3.94 2.53
N PRO A 86 0.43 4.54 1.66
CA PRO A 86 -0.18 5.83 1.94
C PRO A 86 -1.08 5.78 3.18
N VAL A 87 -1.04 6.82 4.00
CA VAL A 87 -1.89 6.98 5.20
C VAL A 87 -2.52 8.36 5.21
N ALA A 88 -3.79 8.49 5.58
CA ALA A 88 -4.47 9.79 5.58
C ALA A 88 -3.93 10.75 6.66
N ALA A 89 -3.40 10.18 7.75
CA ALA A 89 -2.77 10.90 8.85
C ALA A 89 -1.66 10.03 9.45
N ARG A 90 -0.73 10.66 10.18
CA ARG A 90 0.34 9.95 10.89
C ARG A 90 -0.27 8.92 11.84
N PRO A 91 0.04 7.62 11.68
CA PRO A 91 -0.47 6.60 12.58
C PRO A 91 0.24 6.67 13.93
N THR A 92 -0.53 6.43 14.98
CA THR A 92 0.01 6.12 16.31
C THR A 92 0.64 4.73 16.32
N ALA A 93 1.50 4.45 17.31
CA ALA A 93 2.11 3.13 17.48
C ALA A 93 1.06 2.01 17.65
N ALA A 94 -0.05 2.31 18.33
CA ALA A 94 -1.15 1.36 18.53
C ALA A 94 -1.88 1.03 17.23
N GLU A 95 -2.11 2.02 16.36
CA GLU A 95 -2.75 1.82 15.07
C GLU A 95 -1.88 0.99 14.13
N LEU A 96 -0.57 1.26 14.08
CA LEU A 96 0.38 0.50 13.25
C LEU A 96 0.30 -1.00 13.50
N ALA A 97 0.07 -1.43 14.75
CA ALA A 97 0.10 -2.83 15.16
C ALA A 97 -0.91 -3.74 14.43
N VAL A 98 -2.01 -3.16 13.93
CA VAL A 98 -3.11 -3.92 13.31
C VAL A 98 -3.44 -3.46 11.89
N ARG A 99 -2.96 -2.27 11.48
CA ARG A 99 -3.45 -1.52 10.32
C ARG A 99 -3.48 -2.30 8.99
N TRP A 100 -2.47 -3.12 8.72
CA TRP A 100 -2.35 -3.82 7.42
C TRP A 100 -2.52 -5.33 7.51
N ARG A 101 -3.05 -5.83 8.62
CA ARG A 101 -3.36 -7.25 8.76
C ARG A 101 -4.72 -7.56 8.13
N GLY A 102 -4.72 -8.34 7.04
CA GLY A 102 -5.94 -8.87 6.44
C GLY A 102 -6.94 -7.77 6.02
N GLU A 103 -8.18 -7.88 6.49
CA GLU A 103 -9.28 -6.94 6.17
C GLU A 103 -9.02 -5.49 6.60
N GLU A 104 -8.13 -5.24 7.57
CA GLU A 104 -7.79 -3.87 7.98
C GLU A 104 -7.08 -3.10 6.86
N ALA A 105 -6.30 -3.76 6.01
CA ALA A 105 -5.69 -3.13 4.84
C ALA A 105 -6.76 -2.58 3.88
N HIS A 106 -7.89 -3.28 3.75
CA HIS A 106 -9.01 -2.81 2.94
C HIS A 106 -9.69 -1.57 3.55
N LYS A 107 -9.90 -1.56 4.86
CA LYS A 107 -10.47 -0.41 5.58
C LYS A 107 -9.58 0.82 5.43
N THR A 108 -8.26 0.65 5.49
CA THR A 108 -7.31 1.76 5.36
C THR A 108 -7.28 2.35 3.96
N LEU A 109 -7.46 1.53 2.93
CA LEU A 109 -7.65 2.03 1.57
C LEU A 109 -8.98 2.79 1.43
N ALA A 110 -10.04 2.31 2.09
CA ALA A 110 -11.35 2.96 2.04
C ALA A 110 -11.36 4.37 2.67
N GLU A 111 -10.40 4.71 3.54
CA GLU A 111 -10.21 6.08 4.06
C GLU A 111 -9.98 7.13 2.95
N PHE A 112 -9.52 6.68 1.77
CA PHE A 112 -9.23 7.54 0.63
C PHE A 112 -10.35 7.59 -0.41
N THR A 113 -11.37 6.75 -0.29
CA THR A 113 -12.51 6.77 -1.20
C THR A 113 -13.64 7.64 -0.64
N PRO A 114 -14.14 8.64 -1.41
CA PRO A 114 -15.30 9.39 -0.98
C PRO A 114 -16.54 8.51 -1.15
N ILE A 115 -16.91 7.70 -0.14
CA ILE A 115 -18.25 7.22 0.26
C ILE A 115 -18.06 6.18 1.39
N ALA A 116 -18.09 6.64 2.65
CA ALA A 116 -18.51 5.86 3.84
C ALA A 116 -18.65 6.74 5.10
N ALA A 117 -19.02 8.02 4.96
CA ALA A 117 -19.56 8.79 6.09
C ALA A 117 -21.06 8.49 6.21
N ALA A 118 -21.40 7.28 6.65
CA ALA A 118 -22.78 6.88 6.91
C ALA A 118 -22.93 6.26 8.31
N ALA A 119 -22.93 7.12 9.32
CA ALA A 119 -23.68 6.93 10.57
C ALA A 119 -23.96 8.32 11.20
N PRO A 120 -25.18 8.55 11.75
CA PRO A 120 -25.64 9.89 12.07
C PRO A 120 -25.12 10.34 13.44
N ILE A 121 -24.35 11.43 13.48
CA ILE A 121 -24.19 12.21 14.71
C ILE A 121 -24.96 13.52 14.51
N ARG A 122 -25.82 13.79 15.50
CA ARG A 122 -26.85 14.82 15.53
C ARG A 122 -26.43 16.15 14.92
N ALA A 123 -27.37 16.72 14.18
CA ALA A 123 -27.32 18.07 13.65
C ALA A 123 -27.03 19.11 14.74
N THR A 124 -25.89 19.78 14.64
CA THR A 124 -25.79 21.23 14.88
C THR A 124 -24.58 21.77 14.12
N GLU A 125 -24.77 22.92 13.49
CA GLU A 125 -23.79 23.77 12.78
C GLU A 125 -23.50 23.45 11.30
N THR A 126 -24.12 24.28 10.47
CA THR A 126 -23.85 24.56 9.06
C THR A 126 -22.34 24.79 8.83
N ARG A 127 -21.63 23.76 8.38
CA ARG A 127 -20.35 23.93 7.66
C ARG A 127 -20.60 23.82 6.15
N PRO A 128 -19.96 24.68 5.35
CA PRO A 128 -20.17 24.68 3.91
C PRO A 128 -19.75 23.33 3.34
N SER A 129 -20.54 22.84 2.40
CA SER A 129 -20.31 21.68 1.55
C SER A 129 -19.03 21.89 0.73
N GLY A 130 -17.88 21.66 1.37
CA GLY A 130 -16.61 21.49 0.70
C GLY A 130 -16.60 20.11 0.07
N THR A 131 -16.33 20.06 -1.24
CA THR A 131 -15.94 18.85 -1.96
C THR A 131 -15.03 18.00 -1.08
N ALA A 132 -15.38 16.72 -0.90
CA ALA A 132 -14.54 15.76 -0.18
C ALA A 132 -13.14 15.84 -0.82
N ARG A 133 -12.19 16.45 -0.10
CA ARG A 133 -10.81 16.55 -0.58
C ARG A 133 -10.30 15.13 -0.70
N ASP A 134 -9.79 14.81 -1.89
CA ASP A 134 -9.00 13.60 -2.08
C ASP A 134 -7.80 13.68 -1.12
N ASN A 135 -7.85 12.88 -0.05
CA ASN A 135 -6.80 12.82 0.96
C ASN A 135 -5.65 11.90 0.52
N TRP A 136 -5.70 11.36 -0.69
CA TRP A 136 -4.67 10.50 -1.25
C TRP A 136 -3.40 11.30 -1.55
N GLN A 137 -2.37 11.05 -0.74
CA GLN A 137 -1.05 11.63 -0.93
C GLN A 137 -0.03 10.51 -1.16
N PRO A 138 0.40 10.26 -2.42
CA PRO A 138 1.31 9.18 -2.79
C PRO A 138 2.62 9.12 -2.00
N GLU A 139 3.13 10.29 -1.56
CA GLU A 139 4.43 10.44 -0.89
C GLU A 139 4.29 10.53 0.66
N HIS A 140 3.06 10.54 1.19
CA HIS A 140 2.76 10.60 2.63
C HIS A 140 2.28 9.23 3.11
N GLY A 141 3.08 8.57 3.95
CA GLY A 141 2.91 7.15 4.19
C GLY A 141 3.90 6.56 5.18
N VAL A 142 3.79 5.24 5.34
CA VAL A 142 4.79 4.45 6.05
C VAL A 142 5.56 3.61 5.04
N LEU A 143 6.86 3.86 4.95
CA LEU A 143 7.79 3.18 4.08
C LEU A 143 8.40 1.98 4.79
N PHE A 144 8.26 0.79 4.22
CA PHE A 144 8.97 -0.40 4.62
C PHE A 144 10.03 -0.73 3.59
N THR A 145 11.26 -0.94 4.05
CA THR A 145 12.41 -1.26 3.18
C THR A 145 13.03 -2.58 3.59
N ALA A 146 13.63 -3.28 2.62
CA ALA A 146 14.52 -4.40 2.85
C ALA A 146 15.81 -4.23 2.07
N SER A 147 16.90 -3.98 2.81
CA SER A 147 18.23 -3.83 2.25
C SER A 147 19.00 -5.16 2.36
N PRO A 148 19.58 -5.66 1.26
CA PRO A 148 20.40 -6.86 1.30
C PRO A 148 21.73 -6.58 2.00
N THR A 149 22.20 -7.58 2.74
CA THR A 149 23.50 -7.60 3.44
C THR A 149 24.15 -8.96 3.25
N LEU A 150 25.42 -9.10 3.65
CA LEU A 150 26.13 -10.38 3.64
C LEU A 150 25.50 -11.44 4.55
N PHE A 151 24.66 -11.04 5.52
CA PHE A 151 24.06 -11.92 6.52
C PHE A 151 22.53 -12.03 6.40
N GLY A 152 21.96 -11.64 5.25
CA GLY A 152 20.53 -11.65 5.01
C GLY A 152 20.00 -10.25 4.71
N ARG A 153 18.79 -9.94 5.16
CA ARG A 153 18.13 -8.66 4.90
C ARG A 153 17.91 -7.89 6.18
N ILE A 154 18.17 -6.58 6.13
CA ILE A 154 17.78 -5.66 7.19
C ILE A 154 16.48 -5.00 6.77
N TYR A 155 15.46 -5.13 7.61
CA TYR A 155 14.18 -4.49 7.43
C TYR A 155 14.13 -3.20 8.25
N ASN A 156 13.67 -2.12 7.63
CA ASN A 156 13.46 -0.85 8.31
C ASN A 156 12.10 -0.26 7.94
N ALA A 157 11.50 0.46 8.87
CA ALA A 157 10.28 1.22 8.65
C ALA A 157 10.53 2.70 8.92
N PHE A 158 9.88 3.55 8.12
CA PHE A 158 9.97 5.00 8.21
C PHE A 158 8.59 5.63 8.03
N TYR A 159 8.32 6.71 8.73
CA TYR A 159 7.18 7.59 8.47
C TYR A 159 7.63 8.76 7.59
N CYS A 160 6.94 8.92 6.47
CA CYS A 160 7.18 9.96 5.48
C CYS A 160 5.99 10.92 5.52
N ASP A 161 6.19 12.20 5.84
CA ASP A 161 5.08 13.17 5.96
C ASP A 161 4.67 13.80 4.61
N GLY A 162 5.43 13.51 3.55
CA GLY A 162 5.19 13.97 2.19
C GLY A 162 6.00 15.21 1.82
N SER A 163 6.53 15.95 2.79
CA SER A 163 7.35 17.15 2.56
C SER A 163 8.69 16.82 1.89
N GLN A 164 9.19 15.60 2.06
CA GLN A 164 10.43 15.12 1.48
C GLN A 164 10.33 14.74 -0.01
N GLY A 165 9.11 14.71 -0.58
CA GLY A 165 8.87 14.16 -1.91
C GLY A 165 9.40 12.73 -2.02
N ARG A 166 10.26 12.48 -3.01
CA ARG A 166 10.84 11.15 -3.32
C ARG A 166 12.16 10.87 -2.60
N ASP A 167 12.66 11.81 -1.79
CA ASP A 167 13.87 11.61 -1.01
C ASP A 167 13.54 10.97 0.33
N PHE A 168 13.32 9.66 0.30
CA PHE A 168 12.90 8.90 1.48
C PHE A 168 13.98 8.78 2.57
N SER A 169 15.22 9.19 2.28
CA SER A 169 16.29 9.25 3.29
C SER A 169 15.98 10.24 4.41
N LYS A 170 15.05 11.17 4.17
CA LYS A 170 14.61 12.20 5.12
C LYS A 170 13.41 11.78 5.96
N CYS A 171 12.84 10.59 5.72
CA CYS A 171 11.72 10.09 6.50
C CYS A 171 12.14 9.71 7.94
N GLU A 172 11.23 9.89 8.89
CA GLU A 172 11.46 9.59 10.30
C GLU A 172 11.51 8.08 10.52
N ARG A 173 12.58 7.55 11.14
CA ARG A 173 12.69 6.12 11.44
C ARG A 173 11.68 5.70 12.52
N LEU A 174 10.96 4.60 12.25
CA LEU A 174 10.06 3.95 13.20
C LEU A 174 10.75 2.71 13.80
N PRO A 175 11.25 2.77 15.06
CA PRO A 175 12.08 1.71 15.63
C PRO A 175 11.34 0.38 15.88
N ASP A 176 10.03 0.41 16.12
CA ASP A 176 9.24 -0.76 16.52
C ASP A 176 8.25 -1.25 15.44
N ALA A 177 8.49 -0.88 14.18
CA ALA A 177 7.62 -1.21 13.06
C ALA A 177 8.21 -2.32 12.18
N ASP A 178 8.17 -3.56 12.67
CA ASP A 178 8.59 -4.74 11.91
C ASP A 178 7.53 -5.11 10.85
N PRO A 179 7.89 -5.21 9.54
CA PRO A 179 6.91 -5.42 8.48
C PRO A 179 6.17 -6.77 8.56
N PHE A 180 6.76 -7.81 9.13
CA PHE A 180 6.08 -9.10 9.34
C PHE A 180 5.06 -8.98 10.47
N LYS A 181 5.45 -8.36 11.58
CA LYS A 181 4.53 -8.11 12.71
C LYS A 181 3.36 -7.23 12.29
N LEU A 182 3.57 -6.23 11.42
CA LEU A 182 2.50 -5.34 10.99
C LEU A 182 1.63 -5.91 9.85
N GLY A 183 1.91 -7.13 9.38
CA GLY A 183 1.15 -7.76 8.29
C GLY A 183 1.43 -7.14 6.91
N VAL A 184 2.54 -6.41 6.76
CA VAL A 184 3.00 -5.89 5.46
C VAL A 184 3.75 -6.96 4.69
N LEU A 185 4.41 -7.89 5.37
CA LEU A 185 5.04 -9.07 4.78
C LEU A 185 4.48 -10.33 5.43
N THR A 186 4.30 -11.37 4.63
CA THR A 186 3.94 -12.72 5.11
C THR A 186 5.22 -13.51 5.45
N PRO A 187 5.25 -14.24 6.59
CA PRO A 187 6.36 -15.13 6.93
C PRO A 187 6.59 -16.25 5.91
#